data_AF-A0A7H1KUB7-F1
#
_entry.id   AF-A0A7H1KUB7-F1
#
_cell.length_a   1.000
_cell.length_b   1.000
_cell.length_c   1.000
_cell.angle_alpha   90.00
_cell.angle_beta   90.00
_cell.angle_gamma   90.00
#
_symmetry.space_group_name_H-M   'P 1'
#
loop_
_entity.id
_entity.type
_entity.pdbx_description
1 polymer ?
#
loop_
_entity_poly.entity_id
_entity_poly.type
_entity_poly.pdbx_seq_one_letter_code
_entity_poly.pdbx_strand_id
1 'polypeptide(L)'
;MCLYSAPRCKSLPSVEIIMFFSVGVETPKDDQTAYGITVPAFDCFGFGCVSAADSQAEIPAMAREAILAIVEDMVLSGAYSVDDIHDEGCLTYSDHSNYKHCDSWFLVDVDLTLDRP
;
A
#
# COMPACT_ATOMS: atom_id res chain seq x y z
N MET A 1 51.04 -2.11 23.55
CA MET A 1 50.19 -1.42 22.57
C MET A 1 49.15 -2.44 22.11
N CYS A 2 48.01 -2.50 22.79
CA CYS A 2 46.94 -3.47 22.49
C CYS A 2 45.96 -2.83 21.50
N LEU A 3 45.86 -3.40 20.30
CA LEU A 3 44.81 -3.09 19.34
C LEU A 3 43.56 -3.87 19.75
N TYR A 4 42.60 -3.20 20.39
CA TYR A 4 41.25 -3.74 20.55
C TYR A 4 40.50 -3.57 19.23
N SER A 5 40.26 -4.67 18.52
CA SER A 5 39.29 -4.71 17.44
C SER A 5 37.89 -4.76 18.05
N ALA A 6 37.08 -3.73 17.82
CA ALA A 6 35.69 -3.71 18.24
C ALA A 6 34.89 -4.78 17.47
N PRO A 7 33.95 -5.50 18.11
CA PRO A 7 33.10 -6.44 17.39
C PRO A 7 32.20 -5.65 16.43
N ARG A 8 32.17 -6.06 15.15
CA ARG A 8 31.16 -5.60 14.19
C ARG A 8 29.79 -5.86 14.80
N CYS A 9 29.03 -4.79 15.05
CA CYS A 9 27.61 -4.88 15.31
C CYS A 9 26.98 -5.60 14.11
N LYS A 10 26.53 -6.85 14.31
CA LYS A 10 25.71 -7.51 13.31
C LYS A 10 24.40 -6.73 13.31
N SER A 11 24.15 -5.95 12.26
CA SER A 11 22.82 -5.40 12.01
C SER A 11 21.85 -6.58 12.09
N LEU A 12 20.86 -6.48 12.98
CA LEU A 12 19.73 -7.40 12.99
C LEU A 12 19.13 -7.37 11.58
N PRO A 13 18.67 -8.51 11.01
CA PRO A 13 17.98 -8.48 9.74
C PRO A 13 16.82 -7.48 9.88
N SER A 14 16.79 -6.48 9.00
CA SER A 14 15.61 -5.63 8.83
C SER A 14 14.42 -6.57 8.70
N VAL A 15 13.42 -6.42 9.57
CA VAL A 15 12.18 -7.19 9.40
C VAL A 15 11.56 -6.63 8.13
N GLU A 16 11.68 -7.37 7.03
CA GLU A 16 11.04 -6.99 5.78
C GLU A 16 9.52 -7.12 5.96
N ILE A 17 8.81 -6.00 6.01
CA ILE A 17 7.34 -5.98 6.14
C ILE A 17 6.75 -5.87 4.74
N ILE A 18 6.67 -7.00 4.04
CA ILE A 18 5.98 -7.08 2.75
C ILE A 18 4.51 -7.41 2.99
N MET A 19 3.63 -6.53 2.52
CA MET A 19 2.18 -6.70 2.60
C MET A 19 1.56 -6.75 1.21
N PHE A 20 0.43 -7.44 1.06
CA PHE A 20 -0.32 -7.48 -0.20
C PHE A 20 -1.62 -6.70 -0.01
N PHE A 21 -1.90 -5.81 -0.96
CA PHE A 21 -3.08 -4.96 -0.96
C PHE A 21 -3.97 -5.30 -2.16
N SER A 22 -5.27 -5.40 -1.90
CA SER A 22 -6.30 -5.50 -2.91
C SER A 22 -6.57 -4.12 -3.51
N VAL A 23 -6.33 -3.99 -4.80
CA VAL A 23 -6.48 -2.76 -5.56
C VAL A 23 -7.63 -2.91 -6.53
N GLY A 24 -8.68 -2.12 -6.32
CA GLY A 24 -9.81 -1.97 -7.24
C GLY A 24 -9.50 -0.94 -8.32
N VAL A 25 -9.85 -1.25 -9.57
CA VAL A 25 -9.64 -0.38 -10.72
C VAL A 25 -10.99 -0.08 -11.40
N GLU A 26 -11.26 1.20 -11.64
CA GLU A 26 -12.31 1.65 -12.57
C GLU A 26 -11.65 1.94 -13.92
N THR A 27 -12.03 1.18 -14.95
CA THR A 27 -11.51 1.36 -16.31
C THR A 27 -12.11 2.63 -16.93
N PRO A 28 -11.30 3.47 -17.61
CA PRO A 28 -11.80 4.68 -18.24
C PRO A 28 -12.83 4.37 -19.33
N LYS A 29 -13.80 5.27 -19.49
CA LYS A 29 -14.91 5.11 -20.45
C LYS A 29 -14.62 5.74 -21.81
N ASP A 30 -13.55 6.54 -21.88
CA ASP A 30 -13.06 7.23 -23.07
C ASP A 30 -11.53 7.44 -22.98
N ASP A 31 -10.96 8.09 -23.99
CA ASP A 31 -9.53 8.38 -24.11
C ASP A 31 -9.08 9.63 -23.33
N GLN A 32 -9.99 10.29 -22.62
CA GLN A 32 -9.74 11.49 -21.83
C GLN A 32 -9.86 11.26 -20.32
N THR A 33 -10.33 10.07 -19.91
CA THR A 33 -10.39 9.66 -18.51
C THR A 33 -9.21 8.75 -18.16
N ALA A 34 -8.64 8.97 -16.98
CA ALA A 34 -7.63 8.09 -16.40
C ALA A 34 -8.30 6.86 -15.76
N TYR A 35 -7.50 5.82 -15.51
CA TYR A 35 -7.91 4.69 -14.67
C TYR A 35 -8.08 5.17 -13.24
N GLY A 36 -9.22 4.87 -12.62
CA GLY A 36 -9.44 5.10 -11.19
C GLY A 36 -8.83 3.96 -10.38
N ILE A 37 -8.15 4.28 -9.28
CA ILE A 37 -7.50 3.30 -8.39
C ILE A 37 -8.05 3.50 -6.98
N THR A 38 -8.45 2.41 -6.32
CA THR A 38 -8.94 2.42 -4.92
C THR A 38 -8.33 1.27 -4.14
N VAL A 39 -7.87 1.54 -2.91
CA VAL A 39 -7.29 0.55 -2.00
C VAL A 39 -8.12 0.50 -0.69
N PRO A 40 -9.08 -0.43 -0.58
CA PRO A 40 -10.05 -0.46 0.51
C PRO A 40 -9.50 -0.72 1.91
N ALA A 41 -8.30 -1.30 2.02
CA ALA A 41 -7.70 -1.70 3.30
C ALA A 41 -7.60 -0.55 4.31
N PHE A 42 -7.62 0.69 3.85
CA PHE A 42 -7.49 1.89 4.68
C PHE A 42 -8.82 2.51 5.13
N ASP A 43 -9.93 2.15 4.48
CA ASP A 43 -11.22 2.81 4.69
C ASP A 43 -11.77 2.58 6.11
N CYS A 44 -11.47 1.42 6.72
CA CYS A 44 -11.87 1.10 8.09
C CYS A 44 -11.17 1.98 9.14
N PHE A 45 -10.02 2.57 8.80
CA PHE A 45 -9.29 3.53 9.64
C PHE A 45 -9.72 4.99 9.38
N GLY A 46 -10.64 5.21 8.43
CA GLY A 46 -11.08 6.55 8.00
C GLY A 46 -10.17 7.21 6.99
N PHE A 47 -9.23 6.47 6.38
CA PHE A 47 -8.35 6.95 5.33
C PHE A 47 -8.86 6.47 3.96
N GLY A 48 -9.13 7.40 3.05
CA GLY A 48 -9.45 7.06 1.66
C GLY A 48 -8.17 6.95 0.84
N CYS A 49 -7.80 5.75 0.42
CA CYS A 49 -6.64 5.54 -0.46
C CYS A 49 -7.10 5.44 -1.91
N VAL A 50 -7.10 6.58 -2.60
CA VAL A 50 -7.49 6.69 -4.00
C VAL A 50 -6.37 7.33 -4.83
N SER A 51 -6.25 6.88 -6.08
CA SER A 51 -5.26 7.39 -7.04
C SER A 51 -5.79 7.28 -8.46
N ALA A 52 -4.99 7.68 -9.44
CA ALA A 52 -5.30 7.51 -10.85
C ALA A 52 -4.05 7.19 -11.66
N ALA A 53 -4.21 6.55 -12.81
CA ALA A 53 -3.13 6.27 -13.76
C ALA A 53 -3.57 6.60 -15.18
N ASP A 54 -2.69 7.22 -15.97
CA ASP A 54 -2.99 7.59 -17.37
C ASP A 54 -2.91 6.37 -18.29
N SER A 55 -2.17 5.33 -17.89
CA SER A 55 -2.10 4.07 -18.60
C SER A 55 -2.20 2.85 -17.69
N GLN A 56 -2.62 1.71 -18.26
CA GLN A 56 -2.72 0.45 -17.52
C GLN A 56 -1.38 0.00 -16.92
N ALA A 57 -0.26 0.32 -17.59
CA ALA A 57 1.08 -0.04 -17.14
C ALA A 57 1.52 0.74 -15.89
N GLU A 58 0.94 1.91 -15.64
CA GLU A 58 1.26 2.76 -14.50
C GLU A 58 0.47 2.40 -13.24
N ILE A 59 -0.65 1.67 -13.36
CA ILE A 59 -1.52 1.29 -12.23
C ILE A 59 -0.73 0.74 -11.03
N PRO A 60 0.20 -0.23 -11.20
CA PRO A 60 0.93 -0.78 -10.05
C PRO A 60 1.81 0.26 -9.33
N ALA A 61 2.44 1.16 -10.09
CA ALA A 61 3.27 2.22 -9.51
C ALA A 61 2.41 3.24 -8.77
N MET A 62 1.34 3.72 -9.40
CA MET A 62 0.43 4.71 -8.81
C MET A 62 -0.30 4.18 -7.57
N ALA A 63 -0.64 2.89 -7.55
CA ALA A 63 -1.19 2.23 -6.36
C ALA A 63 -0.17 2.16 -5.22
N ARG A 64 1.08 1.74 -5.51
CA ARG A 64 2.16 1.68 -4.51
C ARG A 64 2.44 3.04 -3.88
N GLU A 65 2.54 4.09 -4.70
CA GLU A 65 2.78 5.45 -4.20
C GLU A 65 1.65 5.93 -3.29
N ALA A 66 0.39 5.70 -3.67
CA ALA A 66 -0.76 6.06 -2.84
C ALA A 66 -0.79 5.27 -1.53
N ILE A 67 -0.52 3.96 -1.58
CA ILE A 67 -0.43 3.10 -0.38
C ILE A 67 0.65 3.62 0.57
N LEU A 68 1.86 3.87 0.06
CA LEU A 68 2.97 4.36 0.88
C LEU A 68 2.65 5.71 1.53
N ALA A 69 2.06 6.63 0.78
CA ALA A 69 1.65 7.94 1.31
C ALA A 69 0.62 7.81 2.44
N ILE A 70 -0.40 6.96 2.27
CA ILE A 70 -1.42 6.75 3.31
C ILE A 70 -0.83 6.03 4.52
N VAL A 71 0.05 5.04 4.32
CA VAL A 71 0.74 4.36 5.44
C VAL A 71 1.61 5.34 6.21
N GLU A 72 2.34 6.21 5.53
CA GLU A 72 3.15 7.26 6.16
C GLU A 72 2.28 8.19 7.01
N ASP A 73 1.20 8.74 6.43
CA ASP A 73 0.25 9.61 7.15
C ASP A 73 -0.37 8.90 8.36
N MET A 74 -0.78 7.64 8.17
CA MET A 74 -1.39 6.82 9.21
C MET A 74 -0.42 6.58 10.38
N VAL A 75 0.84 6.24 10.10
CA VAL A 75 1.87 6.03 11.13
C VAL A 75 2.28 7.35 11.80
N LEU A 76 2.42 8.44 11.04
CA LEU A 76 2.76 9.76 11.57
C LEU A 76 1.67 10.33 12.48
N SER A 77 0.40 9.97 12.26
CA SER A 77 -0.70 10.33 13.15
C SER A 77 -0.51 9.77 14.58
N GLY A 78 0.27 8.70 14.74
CA GLY A 78 0.50 7.98 15.98
C GLY A 78 -0.71 7.19 16.49
N ALA A 79 -1.83 7.18 15.75
CA ALA A 79 -3.05 6.47 16.13
C ALA A 79 -3.02 4.98 15.76
N TYR A 80 -2.29 4.62 14.71
CA TYR A 80 -2.21 3.25 14.18
C TYR A 80 -0.77 2.91 13.78
N SER A 81 -0.50 1.62 13.62
CA SER A 81 0.75 1.04 13.15
C SER A 81 0.53 0.23 11.87
N VAL A 82 1.62 -0.13 11.18
CA VAL A 82 1.54 -1.01 10.00
C VAL A 82 0.96 -2.38 10.33
N ASP A 83 1.16 -2.87 11.55
CA ASP A 83 0.66 -4.17 12.02
C ASP A 83 -0.87 -4.20 12.20
N ASP A 84 -1.51 -3.02 12.27
CA ASP A 84 -2.96 -2.90 12.39
C ASP A 84 -3.67 -3.11 11.04
N ILE A 85 -2.95 -2.95 9.91
CA ILE A 85 -3.52 -3.03 8.57
C ILE A 85 -3.91 -4.47 8.26
N HIS A 86 -5.17 -4.66 7.84
CA HIS A 86 -5.67 -5.95 7.35
C HIS A 86 -6.38 -5.79 6.01
N ASP A 87 -5.92 -6.52 5.00
CA ASP A 87 -6.58 -6.60 3.70
C ASP A 87 -7.55 -7.79 3.67
N GLU A 88 -8.82 -7.52 3.39
CA GLU A 88 -9.89 -8.54 3.36
C GLU A 88 -9.92 -9.34 2.03
N GLY A 89 -9.09 -8.96 1.06
CA GLY A 89 -8.95 -9.64 -0.23
C GLY A 89 -9.90 -9.14 -1.32
N CYS A 90 -9.46 -9.30 -2.57
CA CYS A 90 -10.16 -8.84 -3.77
C CYS A 90 -11.60 -9.34 -3.87
N LEU A 91 -11.86 -10.61 -3.51
CA LEU A 91 -13.20 -11.19 -3.61
C LEU A 91 -14.18 -10.47 -2.67
N THR A 92 -13.78 -10.29 -1.40
CA THR A 92 -14.58 -9.60 -0.39
C THR A 92 -14.89 -8.17 -0.81
N TYR A 93 -13.88 -7.43 -1.27
CA TYR A 93 -14.08 -6.03 -1.68
C TYR A 93 -14.89 -5.90 -2.98
N SER A 94 -14.70 -6.78 -3.96
CA SER A 94 -15.46 -6.76 -5.22
C SER A 94 -16.97 -7.00 -5.03
N ASP A 95 -17.34 -7.77 -4.01
CA ASP A 95 -18.74 -8.02 -3.66
C ASP A 95 -19.38 -6.86 -2.89
N HIS A 96 -18.57 -6.00 -2.24
CA HIS A 96 -19.05 -4.89 -1.41
C HIS A 96 -19.67 -3.75 -2.23
N SER A 97 -20.76 -3.15 -1.74
CA SER A 97 -21.52 -2.12 -2.48
C SER A 97 -20.73 -0.83 -2.73
N ASN A 98 -19.81 -0.49 -1.81
CA ASN A 98 -19.03 0.74 -1.89
C ASN A 98 -18.05 0.76 -3.07
N TYR A 99 -17.63 -0.41 -3.55
CA TYR A 99 -16.63 -0.55 -4.61
C TYR A 99 -17.23 -1.06 -5.94
N LYS A 100 -18.55 -0.92 -6.13
CA LYS A 100 -19.23 -1.35 -7.38
C LYS A 100 -18.82 -0.57 -8.63
N HIS A 101 -18.12 0.54 -8.45
CA HIS A 101 -17.53 1.29 -9.55
C HIS A 101 -16.24 0.64 -10.08
N CYS A 102 -15.55 -0.19 -9.27
CA CYS A 102 -14.40 -0.95 -9.72
C CYS A 102 -14.84 -2.17 -10.53
N ASP A 103 -14.35 -2.29 -11.76
CA ASP A 103 -14.64 -3.41 -12.66
C ASP A 103 -13.54 -4.48 -12.66
N SER A 104 -12.35 -4.16 -12.14
CA SER A 104 -11.18 -5.03 -12.14
C SER A 104 -10.46 -4.97 -10.79
N TRP A 105 -9.82 -6.07 -10.38
CA TRP A 105 -9.15 -6.20 -9.08
C TRP A 105 -7.81 -6.91 -9.18
N PHE A 106 -6.80 -6.41 -8.47
CA PHE A 106 -5.43 -6.93 -8.48
C PHE A 106 -4.85 -6.96 -7.08
N LEU A 107 -3.89 -7.85 -6.83
CA LEU A 107 -3.05 -7.79 -5.65
C LEU A 107 -1.74 -7.08 -5.98
N VAL A 108 -1.37 -6.12 -5.16
CA VAL A 108 -0.10 -5.41 -5.23
C VAL A 108 0.68 -5.69 -3.94
N ASP A 109 1.86 -6.28 -4.06
CA ASP A 109 2.82 -6.35 -2.96
C ASP A 109 3.40 -4.96 -2.69
N VAL A 110 3.56 -4.57 -1.44
CA VAL A 110 4.16 -3.30 -1.03
C VAL A 110 5.12 -3.59 0.10
N ASP A 111 6.34 -3.08 -0.04
CA ASP A 111 7.33 -3.13 1.01
C ASP A 111 7.12 -1.94 1.95
N LEU A 112 6.68 -2.22 3.18
CA LEU A 112 6.46 -1.26 4.24
C LEU A 112 7.60 -1.28 5.28
N THR A 113 8.77 -1.83 4.91
CA THR A 113 9.95 -1.81 5.77
C THR A 113 10.37 -0.37 6.01
N LEU A 114 10.07 0.13 7.22
CA LEU A 114 10.56 1.42 7.67
C LEU A 114 12.05 1.29 8.00
N ASP A 115 12.90 2.05 7.32
CA ASP A 115 14.29 2.24 7.71
C ASP A 115 14.29 2.92 9.09
N ARG A 116 14.43 2.13 10.17
CA ARG A 116 14.67 2.72 11.50
C ARG A 116 16.06 3.38 11.47
N PRO A 117 16.18 4.66 11.86
CA PRO A 117 17.48 5.24 12.18
C PRO A 117 18.15 4.53 13.38
#